data_AF-A0A4Q3W6K6-F1
#
_entry.id   AF-A0A4Q3W6K6-F1
#
_cell.length_a   1.000
_cell.length_b   1.000
_cell.length_c   1.000
_cell.angle_alpha   90.00
_cell.angle_beta   90.00
_cell.angle_gamma   90.00
#
_symmetry.space_group_name_H-M   'P 1'
#
loop_
_entity.id
_entity.type
_entity.pdbx_description
1 polymer ?
#
loop_
_entity_poly.entity_id
_entity_poly.type
_entity_poly.pdbx_seq_one_letter_code
_entity_poly.pdbx_strand_id
1 'polypeptide(L)'
;MKNEFWLYKKHKDAIEYTDFESTSFRFRINSETQFKLDMAENAYNSLFAWDRIQPSFNFFYDFPENENRIKELLNSSLLVSTKWLYVETLSTIPILKVSTRYFIEHWIDFVNANAGQGSYCLSEDKRLLLEFTDDSKYHLFSNFPIHNDLDVERSQRI
;
A
#
# COMPACT_ATOMS: atom_id res chain seq x y z
N MET A 1 6.33 22.02 9.31
CA MET A 1 5.56 20.84 8.86
C MET A 1 6.26 19.50 9.11
N LYS A 2 7.47 19.20 8.59
CA LYS A 2 8.10 17.86 8.78
C LYS A 2 8.23 17.42 10.26
N ASN A 3 8.55 18.35 11.18
CA ASN A 3 8.70 18.07 12.61
C ASN A 3 7.38 17.91 13.39
N GLU A 4 6.22 18.01 12.75
CA GLU A 4 4.91 17.89 13.43
C GLU A 4 4.14 16.63 13.04
N PHE A 5 4.51 15.99 11.93
CA PHE A 5 3.86 14.76 11.49
C PHE A 5 4.20 13.60 12.45
N TRP A 6 3.18 13.02 13.10
CA TRP A 6 3.37 12.05 14.18
C TRP A 6 4.07 10.77 13.70
N LEU A 7 3.77 10.31 12.49
CA LEU A 7 4.39 9.12 11.89
C LEU A 7 5.92 9.30 11.85
N TYR A 8 6.37 10.49 11.47
CA TYR A 8 7.79 10.81 11.46
C TYR A 8 8.40 10.77 12.85
N LYS A 9 7.76 11.40 13.85
CA LYS A 9 8.26 11.37 15.23
C LYS A 9 8.40 9.95 15.75
N LYS A 10 7.43 9.08 15.44
CA LYS A 10 7.37 7.69 15.89
C LYS A 10 8.41 6.80 15.19
N HIS A 11 8.66 7.01 13.89
CA HIS A 11 9.45 6.10 13.05
C HIS A 11 10.70 6.75 12.43
N LYS A 12 11.21 7.83 13.03
CA LYS A 12 12.32 8.66 12.50
C LYS A 12 13.57 7.89 12.08
N ASP A 13 13.90 6.79 12.77
CA ASP A 13 15.13 6.04 12.54
C ASP A 13 14.97 4.96 11.45
N ALA A 14 13.73 4.76 10.96
CA ALA A 14 13.39 3.75 9.98
C ALA A 14 12.86 4.30 8.64
N ILE A 15 12.57 5.61 8.59
CA ILE A 15 12.03 6.31 7.42
C ILE A 15 13.10 7.21 6.82
N GLU A 16 13.34 7.04 5.52
CA GLU A 16 14.11 7.97 4.69
C GLU A 16 13.14 8.84 3.87
N TYR A 17 13.33 10.16 3.85
CA TYR A 17 12.60 11.02 2.92
C TYR A 17 13.27 10.97 1.56
N THR A 18 12.49 10.71 0.53
CA THR A 18 12.94 10.94 -0.84
C THR A 18 12.68 12.39 -1.24
N ASP A 19 13.31 12.81 -2.33
CA ASP A 19 13.01 14.08 -3.00
C ASP A 19 11.76 13.97 -3.91
N PHE A 20 11.04 12.84 -3.88
CA PHE A 20 9.86 12.66 -4.70
C PHE A 20 8.63 13.23 -4.01
N GLU A 21 8.02 14.23 -4.65
CA GLU A 21 6.68 14.68 -4.30
C GLU A 21 5.64 13.65 -4.74
N SER A 22 4.58 13.47 -3.94
CA SER A 22 3.50 12.50 -4.18
C SER A 22 2.94 12.59 -5.61
N THR A 23 2.41 13.75 -6.01
CA THR A 23 1.81 13.96 -7.34
C THR A 23 2.79 13.63 -8.47
N SER A 24 4.02 14.13 -8.40
CA SER A 24 5.05 13.88 -9.39
C SER A 24 5.41 12.39 -9.45
N PHE A 25 5.49 11.72 -8.31
CA PHE A 25 5.79 10.29 -8.24
C PHE A 25 4.68 9.44 -8.86
N ARG A 26 3.40 9.75 -8.56
CA ARG A 26 2.24 9.11 -9.19
C ARG A 26 2.29 9.18 -10.72
N PHE A 27 2.61 10.37 -11.28
CA PHE A 27 2.77 10.51 -12.73
C PHE A 27 3.91 9.67 -13.29
N ARG A 28 5.03 9.54 -12.56
CA ARG A 28 6.13 8.65 -12.96
C ARG A 28 5.74 7.19 -12.91
N ILE A 29 5.00 6.75 -11.90
CA ILE A 29 4.47 5.38 -11.85
C ILE A 29 3.61 5.13 -13.10
N ASN A 30 2.69 6.05 -13.40
CA ASN A 30 1.80 5.94 -14.56
C ASN A 30 2.53 5.86 -15.91
N SER A 31 3.62 6.62 -16.08
CA SER A 31 4.36 6.68 -17.35
C SER A 31 5.43 5.60 -17.49
N GLU A 32 6.10 5.24 -16.40
CA GLU A 32 7.28 4.37 -16.41
C GLU A 32 6.95 2.90 -16.09
N THR A 33 5.74 2.60 -15.62
CA THR A 33 5.36 1.24 -15.17
C THR A 33 4.06 0.76 -15.83
N GLN A 34 3.71 -0.50 -15.56
CA GLN A 34 2.41 -1.07 -15.93
C GLN A 34 1.25 -0.56 -15.05
N PHE A 35 1.53 0.04 -13.90
CA PHE A 35 0.52 0.50 -12.96
C PHE A 35 -0.06 1.82 -13.41
N LYS A 36 -1.30 1.78 -13.91
CA LYS A 36 -1.98 2.97 -14.44
C LYS A 36 -2.85 3.60 -13.37
N LEU A 37 -2.83 4.93 -13.33
CA LEU A 37 -3.71 5.67 -12.44
C LEU A 37 -5.16 5.58 -12.93
N ASP A 38 -6.09 5.51 -12.00
CA ASP A 38 -7.50 5.70 -12.29
C ASP A 38 -7.82 7.19 -12.20
N MET A 39 -8.31 7.76 -13.30
CA MET A 39 -8.68 9.16 -13.40
C MET A 39 -10.20 9.36 -13.27
N ALA A 40 -10.95 8.26 -13.15
CA ALA A 40 -12.39 8.26 -12.95
C ALA A 40 -12.73 7.97 -11.47
N GLU A 41 -13.92 8.37 -11.05
CA GLU A 41 -14.48 7.87 -9.80
C GLU A 41 -14.72 6.36 -9.91
N ASN A 42 -14.17 5.58 -8.98
CA ASN A 42 -14.39 4.14 -8.90
C ASN A 42 -15.02 3.75 -7.56
N ALA A 43 -15.59 2.55 -7.51
CA ALA A 43 -16.34 2.07 -6.35
C ALA A 43 -15.52 1.96 -5.06
N TYR A 44 -14.20 1.95 -5.18
CA TYR A 44 -13.24 1.74 -4.10
C TYR A 44 -12.43 2.99 -3.75
N ASN A 45 -12.64 4.11 -4.46
CA ASN A 45 -11.81 5.31 -4.38
C ASN A 45 -10.30 4.99 -4.47
N SER A 46 -9.96 4.01 -5.30
CA SER A 46 -8.59 3.63 -5.58
C SER A 46 -7.92 4.66 -6.50
N LEU A 47 -6.63 4.91 -6.26
CA LEU A 47 -5.76 5.70 -7.09
C LEU A 47 -5.36 4.99 -8.39
N PHE A 48 -5.42 3.65 -8.42
CA PHE A 48 -4.94 2.84 -9.54
C PHE A 48 -6.08 2.10 -10.23
N ALA A 49 -5.97 1.98 -11.56
CA ALA A 49 -6.93 1.25 -12.39
C ALA A 49 -6.70 -0.26 -12.25
N TRP A 50 -7.16 -0.85 -11.13
CA TRP A 50 -6.96 -2.26 -10.80
C TRP A 50 -7.65 -3.24 -11.75
N ASP A 51 -8.57 -2.79 -12.59
CA ASP A 51 -9.13 -3.53 -13.73
C ASP A 51 -8.08 -3.79 -14.83
N ARG A 52 -7.05 -2.93 -14.91
CA ARG A 52 -5.98 -2.98 -15.94
C ARG A 52 -4.64 -3.50 -15.41
N ILE A 53 -4.50 -3.64 -14.10
CA ILE A 53 -3.32 -4.21 -13.46
C ILE A 53 -3.54 -5.71 -13.30
N GLN A 54 -2.64 -6.54 -13.83
CA GLN A 54 -2.77 -8.00 -13.74
C GLN A 54 -1.44 -8.64 -13.28
N PRO A 55 -1.48 -9.61 -12.35
CA PRO A 55 -2.67 -10.05 -11.62
C PRO A 55 -3.18 -8.96 -10.67
N SER A 56 -4.44 -9.05 -10.24
CA SER A 56 -5.07 -8.13 -9.30
C SER A 56 -5.77 -8.93 -8.22
N PHE A 57 -5.41 -8.64 -6.96
CA PHE A 57 -6.02 -9.22 -5.77
C PHE A 57 -6.59 -8.09 -4.96
N ASN A 58 -7.78 -8.30 -4.39
CA ASN A 58 -8.37 -7.38 -3.43
C ASN A 58 -9.00 -8.17 -2.29
N PHE A 59 -8.93 -7.61 -1.09
CA PHE A 59 -9.71 -8.10 0.04
C PHE A 59 -9.99 -6.98 1.03
N PHE A 60 -11.01 -7.17 1.85
CA PHE A 60 -11.41 -6.24 2.89
C PHE A 60 -10.54 -6.44 4.15
N TYR A 61 -9.91 -5.37 4.65
CA TYR A 61 -8.92 -5.47 5.74
C TYR A 61 -9.38 -4.89 7.09
N ASP A 62 -10.58 -4.30 7.22
CA ASP A 62 -11.08 -3.78 8.50
C ASP A 62 -11.93 -4.81 9.25
N PHE A 63 -11.26 -5.76 9.90
CA PHE A 63 -11.90 -6.82 10.67
C PHE A 63 -11.20 -7.01 12.03
N PRO A 64 -11.84 -7.64 13.03
CA PRO A 64 -11.20 -7.92 14.31
C PRO A 64 -9.87 -8.67 14.12
N GLU A 65 -8.82 -8.23 14.81
CA GLU A 65 -7.47 -8.81 14.72
C GLU A 65 -6.75 -8.60 13.36
N ASN A 66 -7.24 -7.68 12.52
CA ASN A 66 -6.62 -7.36 11.24
C ASN A 66 -5.13 -7.01 11.34
N GLU A 67 -4.69 -6.29 12.37
CA GLU A 67 -3.31 -5.82 12.49
C GLU A 67 -2.31 -6.97 12.34
N ASN A 68 -2.50 -8.04 13.13
CA ASN A 68 -1.62 -9.21 13.09
C ASN A 68 -1.85 -10.04 11.82
N ARG A 69 -3.10 -10.20 11.40
CA ARG A 69 -3.41 -10.99 10.20
C ARG A 69 -2.79 -10.38 8.95
N ILE A 70 -2.89 -9.07 8.75
CA ILE A 70 -2.28 -8.37 7.62
C ILE A 70 -0.75 -8.48 7.69
N LYS A 71 -0.13 -8.42 8.88
CA LYS A 71 1.31 -8.67 9.04
C LYS A 71 1.70 -10.06 8.54
N GLU A 72 0.99 -11.10 8.97
CA GLU A 72 1.24 -12.48 8.52
C GLU A 72 1.10 -12.61 7.01
N LEU A 73 0.01 -12.07 6.46
CA LEU A 73 -0.28 -12.12 5.03
C LEU A 73 0.80 -11.43 4.21
N LEU A 74 1.21 -10.22 4.60
CA LEU A 74 2.29 -9.51 3.92
C LEU A 74 3.65 -10.23 4.09
N ASN A 75 3.93 -10.81 5.26
CA ASN A 75 5.14 -11.60 5.50
C ASN A 75 5.21 -12.89 4.68
N SER A 76 4.05 -13.46 4.31
CA SER A 76 3.96 -14.64 3.44
C SER A 76 3.97 -14.31 1.94
N SER A 77 3.86 -13.03 1.59
CA SER A 77 3.71 -12.57 0.20
C SER A 77 5.04 -12.37 -0.52
N LEU A 78 4.99 -12.11 -1.83
CA LEU A 78 6.18 -11.73 -2.61
C LEU A 78 6.84 -10.43 -2.13
N LEU A 79 6.12 -9.59 -1.37
CA LEU A 79 6.63 -8.30 -0.90
C LEU A 79 7.94 -8.48 -0.13
N VAL A 80 8.08 -9.50 0.72
CA VAL A 80 9.27 -9.72 1.57
C VAL A 80 10.57 -9.98 0.80
N SER A 81 10.48 -10.32 -0.50
CA SER A 81 11.65 -10.47 -1.36
C SER A 81 12.28 -9.12 -1.74
N THR A 82 11.56 -8.02 -1.54
CA THR A 82 12.02 -6.65 -1.79
C THR A 82 12.66 -6.07 -0.55
N LYS A 83 13.73 -5.29 -0.72
CA LYS A 83 14.45 -4.68 0.41
C LYS A 83 13.77 -3.40 0.91
N TRP A 84 13.28 -2.59 -0.02
CA TRP A 84 12.77 -1.25 0.23
C TRP A 84 11.45 -1.03 -0.50
N LEU A 85 10.57 -0.26 0.14
CA LEU A 85 9.33 0.26 -0.43
C LEU A 85 9.37 1.77 -0.48
N TYR A 86 8.82 2.32 -1.55
CA TYR A 86 8.37 3.69 -1.65
C TYR A 86 6.92 3.75 -1.16
N VAL A 87 6.67 4.48 -0.08
CA VAL A 87 5.37 4.56 0.58
C VAL A 87 4.84 5.98 0.50
N GLU A 88 3.65 6.12 -0.04
CA GLU A 88 2.89 7.34 0.02
C GLU A 88 1.88 7.27 1.15
N THR A 89 1.94 8.22 2.09
CA THR A 89 0.93 8.35 3.14
C THR A 89 0.00 9.52 2.86
N LEU A 90 0.53 10.70 2.56
CA LEU A 90 -0.27 11.91 2.30
C LEU A 90 0.24 12.60 1.05
N SER A 91 -0.68 13.20 0.29
CA SER A 91 -0.36 13.97 -0.92
C SER A 91 0.58 15.17 -0.68
N THR A 92 0.61 15.70 0.54
CA THR A 92 1.45 16.85 0.93
C THR A 92 2.78 16.44 1.57
N ILE A 93 3.02 15.14 1.76
CA ILE A 93 4.24 14.60 2.33
C ILE A 93 5.06 13.95 1.21
N PRO A 94 6.39 14.14 1.17
CA PRO A 94 7.23 13.43 0.21
C PRO A 94 7.10 11.92 0.36
N ILE A 95 7.33 11.20 -0.73
CA ILE A 95 7.35 9.74 -0.71
C ILE A 95 8.42 9.27 0.28
N LEU A 96 8.03 8.35 1.15
CA LEU A 96 8.88 7.76 2.15
C LEU A 96 9.57 6.54 1.56
N LYS A 97 10.84 6.32 1.89
CA LYS A 97 11.52 5.06 1.65
C LYS A 97 11.71 4.35 2.99
N VAL A 98 11.23 3.12 3.07
CA VAL A 98 11.24 2.31 4.31
C VAL A 98 11.59 0.87 3.98
N SER A 99 12.30 0.19 4.89
CA SER A 99 12.61 -1.22 4.66
C SER A 99 11.33 -2.04 4.64
N THR A 100 11.21 -3.00 3.72
CA THR A 100 9.97 -3.77 3.56
C THR A 100 9.57 -4.46 4.87
N ARG A 101 10.54 -5.03 5.60
CA ARG A 101 10.29 -5.66 6.90
C ARG A 101 9.71 -4.68 7.93
N TYR A 102 10.25 -3.46 7.99
CA TYR A 102 9.78 -2.45 8.94
C TYR A 102 8.39 -1.95 8.57
N PHE A 103 8.14 -1.74 7.27
CA PHE A 103 6.80 -1.40 6.79
C PHE A 103 5.78 -2.45 7.22
N ILE A 104 6.05 -3.74 6.99
CA ILE A 104 5.12 -4.80 7.36
C ILE A 104 4.85 -4.78 8.87
N GLU A 105 5.88 -4.71 9.71
CA GLU A 105 5.73 -4.70 11.18
C GLU A 105 4.88 -3.53 11.69
N HIS A 106 4.89 -2.41 10.97
CA HIS A 106 4.23 -1.15 11.37
C HIS A 106 3.17 -0.69 10.35
N TRP A 107 2.63 -1.59 9.52
CA TRP A 107 1.83 -1.22 8.34
C TRP A 107 0.65 -0.31 8.72
N ILE A 108 0.01 -0.59 9.84
CA ILE A 108 -1.17 0.14 10.32
C ILE A 108 -0.85 1.61 10.64
N ASP A 109 0.38 1.90 11.07
CA ASP A 109 0.81 3.27 11.31
C ASP A 109 0.87 4.06 9.99
N PHE A 110 1.44 3.46 8.93
CA PHE A 110 1.52 4.08 7.61
C PHE A 110 0.15 4.32 6.99
N VAL A 111 -0.78 3.36 7.14
CA VAL A 111 -2.15 3.50 6.66
C VAL A 111 -2.89 4.57 7.45
N ASN A 112 -2.88 4.53 8.79
CA ASN A 112 -3.54 5.54 9.62
C ASN A 112 -2.99 6.97 9.40
N ALA A 113 -1.75 7.08 8.93
CA ALA A 113 -1.14 8.36 8.62
C ALA A 113 -1.69 9.01 7.34
N ASN A 114 -2.50 8.29 6.54
CA ASN A 114 -3.06 8.77 5.29
C ASN A 114 -4.28 9.69 5.44
N ALA A 115 -4.82 9.84 6.66
CA ALA A 115 -5.98 10.68 6.97
C ALA A 115 -7.17 10.49 6.02
N GLY A 116 -7.45 9.24 5.62
CA GLY A 116 -8.56 8.87 4.75
C GLY A 116 -8.36 9.16 3.27
N GLN A 117 -7.13 9.44 2.80
CA GLN A 117 -6.83 9.67 1.37
C GLN A 117 -6.49 8.39 0.61
N GLY A 118 -6.41 7.25 1.29
CA GLY A 118 -5.76 6.05 0.77
C GLY A 118 -4.23 6.19 0.76
N SER A 119 -3.53 5.07 0.65
CA SER A 119 -2.07 5.00 0.65
C SER A 119 -1.59 3.85 -0.21
N TYR A 120 -0.43 4.00 -0.85
CA TYR A 120 0.16 2.91 -1.63
C TYR A 120 1.63 2.70 -1.29
N CYS A 121 2.09 1.49 -1.60
CA CYS A 121 3.48 1.08 -1.51
C CYS A 121 3.91 0.52 -2.87
N LEU A 122 5.06 0.99 -3.36
CA LEU A 122 5.70 0.48 -4.57
C LEU A 122 7.07 -0.09 -4.20
N SER A 123 7.38 -1.30 -4.66
CA SER A 123 8.73 -1.85 -4.48
C SER A 123 9.78 -1.01 -5.19
N GLU A 124 11.01 -1.01 -4.67
CA GLU A 124 12.13 -0.26 -5.26
C GLU A 124 12.39 -0.62 -6.74
N ASP A 125 12.17 -1.88 -7.12
CA ASP A 125 12.27 -2.37 -8.50
C ASP A 125 11.03 -2.08 -9.37
N LYS A 126 10.01 -1.43 -8.80
CA LYS A 126 8.74 -1.04 -9.43
C LYS A 126 7.92 -2.21 -9.97
N ARG A 127 8.08 -3.42 -9.41
CA ARG A 127 7.36 -4.63 -9.83
C ARG A 127 6.18 -4.99 -8.96
N LEU A 128 6.17 -4.57 -7.70
CA LEU A 128 5.11 -4.86 -6.75
C LEU A 128 4.44 -3.55 -6.32
N LEU A 129 3.12 -3.53 -6.41
CA LEU A 129 2.25 -2.46 -5.97
C LEU A 129 1.24 -3.01 -4.96
N LEU A 130 1.08 -2.26 -3.87
CA LEU A 130 0.12 -2.49 -2.81
C LEU A 130 -0.63 -1.17 -2.57
N GLU A 131 -1.94 -1.20 -2.46
CA GLU A 131 -2.75 -0.01 -2.14
C GLU A 131 -3.78 -0.33 -1.06
N PHE A 132 -3.79 0.49 -0.02
CA PHE A 132 -4.88 0.57 0.95
C PHE A 132 -5.78 1.72 0.51
N THR A 133 -7.01 1.41 0.10
CA THR A 133 -7.99 2.43 -0.30
C THR A 133 -8.46 3.25 0.89
N ASP A 134 -9.23 4.30 0.64
CA ASP A 134 -9.77 5.12 1.72
C ASP A 134 -10.56 4.36 2.79
N ASP A 135 -10.66 5.00 3.95
CA ASP A 135 -11.24 4.48 5.19
C ASP A 135 -12.76 4.25 5.11
N SER A 136 -13.42 4.52 3.99
CA SER A 136 -14.84 4.14 3.83
C SER A 136 -15.01 2.75 3.24
N LYS A 137 -13.96 2.23 2.57
CA LYS A 137 -14.00 0.98 1.81
C LYS A 137 -13.12 -0.10 2.42
N TYR A 138 -11.99 0.26 3.03
CA TYR A 138 -11.06 -0.67 3.66
C TYR A 138 -10.65 -1.86 2.76
N HIS A 139 -10.37 -1.59 1.49
CA HIS A 139 -9.86 -2.59 0.56
C HIS A 139 -8.34 -2.50 0.44
N LEU A 140 -7.69 -3.66 0.51
CA LEU A 140 -6.27 -3.83 0.21
C LEU A 140 -6.15 -4.44 -1.17
N PHE A 141 -5.64 -3.67 -2.12
CA PHE A 141 -5.34 -4.13 -3.46
C PHE A 141 -3.86 -4.44 -3.61
N SER A 142 -3.54 -5.46 -4.41
CA SER A 142 -2.16 -5.82 -4.72
C SER A 142 -2.03 -6.51 -6.08
N ASN A 143 -0.86 -6.36 -6.72
CA ASN A 143 -0.54 -7.11 -7.94
C ASN A 143 0.24 -8.41 -7.67
N PHE A 144 0.19 -8.88 -6.43
CA PHE A 144 0.81 -10.11 -5.97
C PHE A 144 -0.13 -10.79 -4.97
N PRO A 145 -0.03 -12.11 -4.80
CA PRO A 145 -1.01 -12.78 -3.95
C PRO A 145 -0.84 -12.40 -2.48
N ILE A 146 -1.95 -11.98 -1.87
CA ILE A 146 -2.12 -11.82 -0.44
C ILE A 146 -3.32 -12.70 -0.07
N HIS A 147 -3.05 -13.98 0.22
CA HIS A 147 -4.10 -14.98 0.38
C HIS A 147 -4.54 -15.09 1.83
N ASN A 148 -5.77 -14.68 2.14
CA ASN A 148 -6.41 -15.13 3.36
C ASN A 148 -6.86 -16.59 3.18
N ASP A 149 -6.48 -17.49 4.07
CA ASP A 149 -6.91 -18.91 4.04
C ASP A 149 -8.45 -19.05 3.99
N LEU A 150 -9.19 -18.04 4.47
CA LEU A 150 -10.65 -17.98 4.41
C LEU A 150 -11.22 -17.85 2.98
N ASP A 151 -10.43 -17.36 2.02
CA ASP A 151 -10.83 -17.27 0.60
C ASP A 151 -10.60 -18.58 -0.16
N VAL A 152 -9.69 -19.43 0.32
CA VAL A 152 -9.43 -20.77 -0.24
C VAL A 152 -10.63 -21.70 0.01
N GLU A 153 -11.26 -21.61 1.19
CA GLU A 153 -12.44 -22.43 1.48
C GLU A 153 -13.68 -22.04 0.66
N ARG A 154 -13.83 -20.77 0.27
CA ARG A 154 -14.95 -20.33 -0.58
C ARG A 154 -14.77 -20.73 -2.04
N SER A 155 -13.53 -20.74 -2.54
CA SER A 155 -13.22 -21.10 -3.92
C SER A 155 -13.13 -22.61 -4.16
N GLN A 156 -13.10 -23.43 -3.11
CA GLN A 156 -13.24 -24.90 -3.18
C GLN A 156 -14.67 -25.41 -2.98
N ARG A 157 -15.64 -24.52 -2.73
CA ARG A 157 -17.07 -24.87 -2.54
C ARG A 157 -17.97 -24.49 -3.74
N ILE A 158 -17.38 -24.22 -4.91
CA ILE A 158 -18.09 -23.99 -6.18
C ILE A 158 -17.83 -25.16 -7.12
#